data_AF-B8B6Y4-F1
#
_entry.id   AF-B8B6Y4-F1
#
_cell.length_a   1.000
_cell.length_b   1.000
_cell.length_c   1.000
_cell.angle_alpha   90.00
_cell.angle_beta   90.00
_cell.angle_gamma   90.00
#
_symmetry.space_group_name_H-M   'P 1'
#
loop_
_entity.id
_entity.type
_entity.pdbx_description
1 polymer ?
#
loop_
_entity_poly.entity_id
_entity_poly.type
_entity_poly.pdbx_seq_one_letter_code
_entity_poly.pdbx_strand_id
1 'polypeptide(L)'
;MVQGRFAPNSSYEANLRRVAATLPAMVANGSSSSSSGVDVLVGERPDQISASAFCGANSSAAPEYSDCGACVAKALRYARRLCGYSRRAMVDLGACRVSYHDVGRVELEIQASLAVRILDERE
;
A
#
# COMPACT_ATOMS: atom_id res chain seq x y z
N MET A 1 -15.85 -8.53 -6.60
CA MET A 1 -14.72 -7.59 -6.67
C MET A 1 -13.55 -8.28 -7.37
N VAL A 2 -13.46 -8.26 -8.70
CA VAL A 2 -12.26 -8.83 -9.35
C VAL A 2 -11.14 -7.82 -9.13
N GLN A 3 -10.23 -8.07 -8.19
CA GLN A 3 -9.00 -7.28 -8.12
C GLN A 3 -8.25 -7.53 -9.43
N GLY A 4 -7.97 -6.47 -10.20
CA GLY A 4 -7.20 -6.61 -11.43
C GLY A 4 -5.85 -7.23 -11.10
N ARG A 5 -5.52 -8.34 -11.78
CA ARG A 5 -4.19 -8.92 -11.67
C ARG A 5 -3.25 -8.18 -12.61
N PHE A 6 -2.05 -7.84 -12.15
CA PHE A 6 -1.01 -7.32 -13.03
C PHE A 6 -0.28 -8.49 -13.70
N ALA A 7 0.20 -8.28 -14.93
CA ALA A 7 1.02 -9.27 -15.61
C ALA A 7 2.43 -9.32 -14.99
N PRO A 8 3.07 -10.50 -14.89
CA PRO A 8 4.48 -10.59 -14.51
C PRO A 8 5.34 -9.78 -15.49
N ASN A 9 6.44 -9.17 -15.02
CA ASN A 9 7.30 -8.26 -15.80
C ASN A 9 6.62 -7.00 -16.36
N SER A 10 5.46 -6.61 -15.83
CA SER A 10 4.84 -5.32 -16.19
C SER A 10 5.56 -4.12 -15.56
N SER A 11 5.32 -2.94 -16.12
CA SER A 11 5.57 -1.63 -15.50
C SER A 11 5.08 -1.58 -14.05
N TYR A 12 3.89 -2.11 -13.79
CA TYR A 12 3.31 -2.22 -12.45
C TYR A 12 4.19 -3.03 -11.50
N GLU A 13 4.72 -4.19 -11.92
CA GLU A 13 5.61 -4.99 -11.08
C GLU A 13 6.94 -4.28 -10.79
N ALA A 14 7.48 -3.55 -11.76
CA ALA A 14 8.67 -2.71 -11.56
C ALA A 14 8.39 -1.57 -10.56
N ASN A 15 7.23 -0.92 -10.67
CA ASN A 15 6.79 0.11 -9.73
C ASN A 15 6.57 -0.47 -8.33
N LEU A 16 6.00 -1.67 -8.21
CA LEU A 16 5.80 -2.35 -6.93
C LEU A 16 7.13 -2.71 -6.27
N ARG A 17 8.15 -3.10 -7.05
CA ARG A 17 9.51 -3.30 -6.55
C ARG A 17 10.13 -2.01 -6.02
N ARG A 18 9.91 -0.88 -6.70
CA ARG A 18 10.33 0.45 -6.23
C ARG A 18 9.62 0.84 -4.93
N VAL A 19 8.30 0.66 -4.84
CA VAL A 19 7.54 0.84 -3.58
C VAL A 19 8.16 0.02 -2.46
N ALA A 20 8.49 -1.24 -2.73
CA ALA A 20 9.07 -2.12 -1.72
C ALA A 20 10.47 -1.72 -1.23
N ALA A 21 11.18 -0.87 -1.97
CA ALA A 21 12.46 -0.30 -1.55
C ALA A 21 12.31 1.09 -0.91
N THR A 22 11.46 1.94 -1.48
CA THR A 22 11.27 3.33 -1.04
C THR A 22 10.47 3.41 0.26
N LEU A 23 9.40 2.64 0.41
CA LEU A 23 8.49 2.73 1.55
C LEU A 23 9.20 2.37 2.88
N PRO A 24 9.99 1.28 2.99
CA PRO A 24 10.78 1.02 4.19
C PRO A 24 11.82 2.10 4.50
N ALA A 25 12.45 2.67 3.47
CA ALA A 25 13.47 3.71 3.62
C ALA A 25 12.87 5.03 4.12
N MET A 26 11.70 5.42 3.61
CA MET A 26 10.98 6.61 4.08
C MET A 26 10.51 6.45 5.52
N VAL A 27 10.06 5.27 5.91
CA VAL A 27 9.71 4.96 7.30
C VAL A 27 10.94 5.00 8.21
N ALA A 28 12.08 4.49 7.75
CA ALA A 28 13.32 4.49 8.53
C ALA A 28 13.94 5.90 8.67
N ASN A 29 13.78 6.76 7.66
CA ASN A 29 14.27 8.14 7.68
C ASN A 29 13.25 9.13 8.28
N GLY A 30 12.01 8.70 8.51
CA GLY A 30 10.98 9.48 9.17
C GLY A 30 11.31 9.62 10.65
N SER A 31 11.83 10.79 11.04
CA SER A 31 12.26 11.10 12.40
C SER A 31 11.19 10.76 13.44
N SER A 32 11.59 9.90 14.38
CA SER A 32 10.89 9.32 15.52
C SER A 32 9.95 10.28 16.25
N SER A 33 8.75 10.49 15.71
CA SER A 33 7.71 11.28 16.35
C SER A 33 6.40 10.51 16.17
N SER A 34 6.16 9.58 17.10
CA SER A 34 4.87 8.97 17.42
C SER A 34 3.87 8.82 16.26
N SER A 35 3.69 7.60 15.76
CA SER A 35 2.69 7.24 14.74
C SER A 35 2.83 7.97 13.39
N SER A 36 4.00 7.89 12.77
CA SER A 36 4.21 8.44 11.42
C SER A 36 3.68 7.46 10.37
N GLY A 37 2.54 7.80 9.78
CA GLY A 37 2.12 7.23 8.50
C GLY A 37 2.93 7.89 7.38
N VAL A 38 3.45 7.11 6.44
CA VAL A 38 4.05 7.63 5.21
C VAL A 38 3.28 7.11 4.02
N ASP A 39 3.08 7.97 3.03
CA ASP A 39 2.53 7.63 1.73
C ASP A 39 3.57 7.86 0.63
N VAL A 40 3.47 7.05 -0.43
CA VAL A 40 4.31 7.17 -1.61
C VAL A 40 3.48 6.88 -2.85
N LEU A 41 3.67 7.70 -3.86
CA LEU A 41 3.24 7.42 -5.23
C LEU A 41 4.43 6.99 -6.05
N VAL A 42 4.29 5.87 -6.76
CA VAL A 42 5.33 5.35 -7.64
C VAL A 42 4.76 5.02 -9.01
N GLY A 43 5.42 5.54 -10.04
CA GLY A 43 5.04 5.36 -11.43
C GLY A 43 4.09 6.42 -11.96
N GLU A 44 3.68 6.24 -13.21
CA GLU A 44 2.75 7.10 -13.93
C GLU A 44 1.51 6.30 -14.34
N ARG A 45 0.41 7.01 -14.63
CA ARG A 45 -0.83 6.36 -15.09
C ARG A 45 -0.57 5.61 -16.40
N PRO A 46 -1.16 4.43 -16.61
CA PRO A 46 -2.17 3.75 -15.79
C PRO A 46 -1.61 2.83 -14.68
N ASP A 47 -0.29 2.63 -14.58
CA ASP A 47 0.34 1.70 -13.63
C ASP A 47 0.90 2.42 -12.38
N GLN A 48 0.24 3.51 -11.97
CA GLN A 48 0.64 4.28 -10.80
C GLN A 48 0.16 3.58 -9.52
N ILE A 49 1.09 3.38 -8.59
CA ILE A 49 0.83 2.71 -7.32
C ILE A 49 0.88 3.73 -6.21
N SER A 50 -0.21 3.82 -5.44
CA SER A 50 -0.22 4.47 -4.15
C SER A 50 0.02 3.43 -3.08
N ALA A 51 1.01 3.66 -2.24
CA ALA A 51 1.31 2.81 -1.10
C ALA A 51 1.44 3.64 0.16
N SER A 52 0.90 3.13 1.26
CA SER A 52 1.01 3.72 2.58
C SER A 52 1.54 2.70 3.58
N ALA A 53 2.38 3.18 4.49
CA ALA A 53 2.86 2.43 5.63
C ALA A 53 2.54 3.19 6.91
N PHE A 54 2.21 2.45 7.97
CA PHE A 54 1.94 2.99 9.28
C PHE A 54 2.71 2.19 10.33
N CYS A 55 3.33 2.91 11.27
CA CYS A 55 4.05 2.35 12.40
C CYS A 55 3.26 2.57 13.70
N GLY A 56 3.02 1.50 14.45
CA GLY A 56 2.41 1.60 15.77
C GLY A 56 3.33 2.33 16.76
N ALA A 57 2.77 3.19 17.60
CA ALA A 57 3.51 4.00 18.57
C ALA A 57 4.11 3.22 19.76
N ASN A 58 3.95 1.89 19.81
CA ASN A 58 4.41 1.07 20.93
C ASN A 58 5.26 -0.13 20.44
N SER A 59 6.43 0.20 19.88
CA SER A 59 7.50 -0.77 19.58
C SER A 59 8.13 -1.38 20.85
N SER A 60 7.79 -0.88 22.05
CA SER A 60 8.23 -1.44 23.33
C SER A 60 7.63 -2.81 23.67
N ALA A 61 6.51 -3.19 23.03
CA ALA A 61 5.88 -4.51 23.20
C ALA A 61 6.41 -5.58 22.22
N ALA A 62 7.18 -5.18 21.20
CA ALA A 62 7.79 -6.09 20.23
C ALA A 62 9.24 -5.64 19.97
N PRO A 63 10.23 -6.11 20.75
CA PRO A 63 11.64 -5.75 20.58
C PRO A 63 12.22 -6.18 19.22
N GLU A 64 11.52 -7.02 18.46
CA GLU A 64 11.85 -7.38 17.07
C GLU A 64 11.50 -6.26 16.05
N TYR A 65 10.72 -5.25 16.46
CA TYR A 65 10.23 -4.13 15.63
C TYR A 65 10.68 -2.76 16.16
N SER A 66 11.85 -2.68 16.80
CA SER A 66 12.53 -1.40 17.05
C SER A 66 12.74 -0.61 15.74
N ASP A 67 12.92 -1.33 14.63
CA ASP A 67 13.04 -0.82 13.27
C ASP A 67 11.74 -0.95 12.49
N CYS A 68 10.93 0.11 12.45
CA CYS A 68 9.70 0.09 11.67
C CYS A 68 9.94 -0.15 10.17
N GLY A 69 11.08 0.31 9.62
CA GLY A 69 11.46 0.01 8.24
C GLY A 69 11.55 -1.50 7.96
N ALA A 70 12.11 -2.27 8.89
CA ALA A 70 12.16 -3.73 8.78
C ALA A 70 10.76 -4.37 8.86
N CYS A 71 9.88 -3.84 9.70
CA CYS A 71 8.48 -4.27 9.77
C CYS A 71 7.76 -4.09 8.43
N VAL A 72 7.87 -2.89 7.87
CA VAL A 72 7.23 -2.51 6.62
C VAL A 72 7.76 -3.37 5.47
N ALA A 73 9.08 -3.61 5.43
CA ALA A 73 9.67 -4.53 4.46
C ALA A 73 9.14 -5.97 4.59
N LYS A 74 8.96 -6.47 5.83
CA LYS A 74 8.37 -7.80 6.09
C LYS A 74 6.90 -7.83 5.65
N ALA A 75 6.10 -6.82 6.00
CA ALA A 75 4.70 -6.70 5.61
C ALA A 75 4.52 -6.65 4.08
N LEU A 76 5.37 -5.92 3.36
CA LEU A 76 5.38 -5.88 1.89
C LEU A 76 5.68 -7.25 1.28
N ARG A 77 6.63 -8.01 1.84
CA ARG A 77 6.92 -9.39 1.38
C ARG A 77 5.73 -10.31 1.62
N TYR A 78 5.06 -10.20 2.77
CA TYR A 78 3.82 -10.94 3.04
C TYR A 78 2.72 -10.56 2.06
N ALA A 79 2.52 -9.26 1.80
CA ALA A 79 1.52 -8.78 0.86
C ALA A 79 1.73 -9.36 -0.54
N ARG A 80 2.99 -9.42 -1.01
CA ARG A 80 3.31 -10.04 -2.31
C ARG A 80 3.08 -11.56 -2.33
N ARG A 81 3.37 -12.26 -1.24
CA ARG A 81 3.15 -13.72 -1.16
C ARG A 81 1.68 -14.09 -1.06
N LEU A 82 0.93 -13.37 -0.23
CA LEU A 82 -0.49 -13.64 0.04
C LEU A 82 -1.40 -13.16 -1.10
N CYS A 83 -1.12 -11.97 -1.64
CA CYS A 83 -1.95 -11.36 -2.68
C CYS A 83 -1.44 -11.64 -4.10
N GLY A 84 -0.27 -12.27 -4.26
CA GLY A 84 0.28 -12.67 -5.56
C GLY A 84 0.34 -11.52 -6.56
N TYR A 85 -0.40 -11.65 -7.66
CA TYR A 85 -0.49 -10.66 -8.74
C TYR A 85 -1.59 -9.61 -8.54
N SER A 86 -2.19 -9.50 -7.35
CA SER A 86 -3.23 -8.48 -7.11
C SER A 86 -2.67 -7.06 -7.14
N ARG A 87 -3.38 -6.15 -7.82
CA ARG A 87 -3.09 -4.70 -7.84
C ARG A 87 -3.53 -3.95 -6.58
N ARG A 88 -3.92 -4.68 -5.53
CA ARG A 88 -4.28 -4.13 -4.22
C ARG A 88 -3.95 -5.15 -3.15
N ALA A 89 -3.28 -4.71 -2.09
CA ALA A 89 -3.05 -5.52 -0.91
C ALA A 89 -3.01 -4.66 0.34
N MET A 90 -3.36 -5.27 1.47
CA MET A 90 -3.24 -4.67 2.79
C MET A 90 -2.78 -5.78 3.75
N VAL A 91 -1.73 -5.50 4.50
CA VAL A 91 -1.20 -6.41 5.51
C VAL A 91 -1.00 -5.63 6.80
N ASP A 92 -1.54 -6.17 7.88
CA ASP A 92 -1.37 -5.66 9.23
C ASP A 92 -0.65 -6.73 10.06
N LEU A 93 0.46 -6.34 10.68
CA LEU A 93 1.27 -7.21 11.55
C LEU A 93 1.14 -6.81 13.02
N GLY A 94 0.14 -5.99 13.39
CA GLY A 94 -0.02 -5.38 14.70
C GLY A 94 0.98 -4.25 15.00
N ALA A 95 2.28 -4.48 14.75
CA ALA A 95 3.34 -3.49 14.94
C ALA A 95 3.45 -2.47 13.79
N CYS A 96 3.14 -2.90 12.57
CA CYS A 96 3.04 -2.03 11.40
C CYS A 96 1.96 -2.51 10.44
N ARG A 97 1.51 -1.58 9.61
CA ARG A 97 0.52 -1.82 8.57
C ARG A 97 1.04 -1.27 7.25
N VAL A 98 0.85 -2.03 6.18
CA VAL A 98 1.13 -1.58 4.82
C VAL A 98 -0.10 -1.79 3.96
N SER A 99 -0.41 -0.81 3.12
CA SER A 99 -1.38 -0.97 2.05
C SER A 99 -0.81 -0.44 0.74
N TYR A 100 -1.15 -1.08 -0.37
CA TYR A 100 -0.90 -0.52 -1.70
C TYR A 100 -2.07 -0.80 -2.61
N HIS A 101 -2.30 0.10 -3.55
CA HIS A 101 -3.34 -0.02 -4.55
C HIS A 101 -2.98 0.77 -5.81
N ASP A 102 -3.55 0.33 -6.93
CA ASP A 102 -3.50 1.05 -8.20
C ASP A 102 -4.38 2.32 -8.15
N VAL A 103 -3.77 3.48 -8.39
CA VAL A 103 -4.45 4.80 -8.31
C VAL A 103 -5.50 4.94 -9.40
N GLY A 104 -5.16 4.55 -10.64
CA GLY A 104 -6.08 4.66 -11.78
C GLY A 104 -7.35 3.85 -11.56
N ARG A 105 -7.24 2.68 -10.95
CA ARG A 105 -8.40 1.84 -10.63
C ARG A 105 -9.24 2.40 -9.48
N VAL A 106 -8.61 2.91 -8.42
CA VAL A 106 -9.37 3.49 -7.29
C VAL A 106 -10.13 4.74 -7.72
N GLU A 107 -9.56 5.58 -8.58
CA GLU A 107 -10.27 6.73 -9.16
C GLU A 107 -11.48 6.28 -9.99
N LEU A 108 -11.32 5.25 -10.83
CA LEU A 108 -12.43 4.65 -11.58
C LEU A 108 -13.51 4.01 -10.69
N GLU A 109 -13.13 3.37 -9.58
CA GLU A 109 -14.11 2.81 -8.63
C GLU A 109 -14.84 3.90 -7.84
N ILE A 110 -14.16 4.99 -7.45
CA ILE A 110 -14.80 6.16 -6.82
C ILE A 110 -15.78 6.81 -7.80
N GLN A 111 -15.36 7.00 -9.05
CA GLN A 111 -16.18 7.62 -10.09
C GLN A 111 -17.40 6.74 -10.43
N ALA A 112 -17.23 5.42 -10.49
CA ALA A 112 -18.34 4.48 -10.66
C ALA A 112 -19.29 4.47 -9.45
N SER A 113 -18.77 4.55 -8.22
CA SER A 113 -19.58 4.61 -6.99
C SER A 113 -20.38 5.90 -6.91
N LEU A 114 -19.78 7.04 -7.28
CA LEU A 114 -20.48 8.32 -7.41
C LEU A 114 -21.58 8.25 -8.47
N ALA A 115 -21.30 7.65 -9.63
CA ALA A 115 -22.29 7.48 -10.69
C ALA A 115 -23.49 6.61 -10.25
N VAL A 116 -23.26 5.55 -9.47
CA VAL A 116 -24.35 4.73 -8.87
C VAL A 116 -25.19 5.55 -7.91
N ARG A 117 -24.58 6.35 -7.03
CA ARG A 117 -25.33 7.22 -6.10
C ARG A 117 -26.16 8.28 -6.82
N ILE A 118 -25.69 8.76 -7.96
CA ILE A 118 -26.45 9.71 -8.79
C ILE A 118 -27.66 9.05 -9.47
N LEU A 119 -27.57 7.75 -9.79
CA LEU A 119 -28.68 6.99 -10.37
C LEU A 119 -29.75 6.66 -9.31
N ASP A 120 -29.35 6.33 -8.07
CA ASP A 120 -30.25 6.05 -6.93
C ASP A 120 -31.07 7.28 -6.51
N GLU A 121 -30.50 8.50 -6.59
CA GLU A 121 -31.19 9.77 -6.30
C GLU A 121 -32.18 10.21 -7.42
N ARG A 122 -32.31 9.42 -8.49
CA ARG A 122 -33.22 9.67 -9.61
C ARG A 122 -34.41 8.70 -9.65
N GLU A 123 -34.58 7.86 -8.63
CA GLU A 123 -35.65 6.86 -8.48
C GLU A 123 -36.66 7.24 -7.37
#